data_AF-A0A179SCQ2-F1
#
_entry.id   AF-A0A179SCQ2-F1
#
_cell.length_a   1.000
_cell.length_b   1.000
_cell.length_c   1.000
_cell.angle_alpha   90.00
_cell.angle_beta   90.00
_cell.angle_gamma   90.00
#
_symmetry.space_group_name_H-M   'P 1'
#
loop_
_entity.id
_entity.type
_entity.pdbx_description
1 polymer ?
#
loop_
_entity_poly.entity_id
_entity_poly.type
_entity_poly.pdbx_seq_one_letter_code
_entity_poly.pdbx_strand_id
1 'polypeptide(L)'
;MLTLLSTLVRGTAARAVEDLHDQHAFLILEQQLRDAAAALDDSRRTLARAIAQEAADARAQGALAGRLVELETRAVAALAGGREDLAAEAAEAIAEMEEDARALEATRAACSAEVAALRRAVRQGSRQIAELERGQRMARAAEAVRRLRARRGQGAGSPAALAEAQATLRRLREAQAAEAASDEALAIIEAAAPDSLCERLEEAGFGPRTRPSAGSVMERLRAQAQAQETATRATEAEARAAAA
;
A
#
# COMPACT_ATOMS: atom_id res chain seq x y z
N MET A 1 34.34 59.31 0.90
CA MET A 1 34.14 58.82 -0.48
C MET A 1 34.65 57.39 -0.70
N LEU A 2 35.77 56.96 -0.11
CA LEU A 2 36.31 55.57 -0.25
C LEU A 2 35.55 54.46 0.53
N THR A 3 34.71 54.82 1.50
CA THR A 3 33.93 53.87 2.32
C THR A 3 32.64 53.39 1.63
N LEU A 4 32.07 54.16 0.69
CA LEU A 4 30.87 53.75 -0.07
C LEU A 4 31.24 52.75 -1.19
N LEU A 5 32.40 52.92 -1.81
CA LEU A 5 32.92 52.00 -2.84
C LEU A 5 33.34 50.63 -2.26
N SER A 6 33.94 50.58 -1.06
CA SER A 6 34.28 49.29 -0.42
C SER A 6 33.06 48.52 0.10
N THR A 7 31.99 49.23 0.50
CA THR A 7 30.73 48.62 0.93
C THR A 7 29.93 48.06 -0.26
N LEU A 8 29.99 48.72 -1.43
CA LEU A 8 29.41 48.21 -2.67
C LEU A 8 30.12 46.95 -3.20
N VAL A 9 31.44 46.87 -3.09
CA VAL A 9 32.23 45.68 -3.52
C VAL A 9 32.03 44.48 -2.58
N ARG A 10 31.80 44.69 -1.28
CA ARG A 10 31.41 43.62 -0.35
C ARG A 10 29.96 43.15 -0.57
N GLY A 11 29.05 44.04 -0.95
CA GLY A 11 27.65 43.70 -1.25
C GLY A 11 27.44 42.93 -2.57
N THR A 12 28.35 43.07 -3.55
CA THR A 12 28.31 42.30 -4.80
C THR A 12 29.02 40.94 -4.70
N ALA A 13 30.10 40.85 -3.92
CA ALA A 13 30.78 39.57 -3.65
C ALA A 13 29.93 38.60 -2.79
N ALA A 14 29.18 39.11 -1.80
CA ALA A 14 28.26 38.28 -1.02
C ALA A 14 27.09 37.72 -1.88
N ARG A 15 26.52 38.56 -2.75
CA ARG A 15 25.47 38.16 -3.70
C ARG A 15 25.96 37.17 -4.76
N ALA A 16 27.19 37.30 -5.24
CA ALA A 16 27.76 36.35 -6.20
C ALA A 16 28.01 34.96 -5.56
N VAL A 17 28.40 34.92 -4.27
CA VAL A 17 28.56 33.66 -3.53
C VAL A 17 27.20 33.02 -3.21
N GLU A 18 26.19 33.80 -2.81
CA GLU A 18 24.80 33.33 -2.62
C GLU A 18 24.18 32.83 -3.93
N ASP A 19 24.32 33.57 -5.05
CA ASP A 19 23.80 33.16 -6.35
C ASP A 19 24.49 31.90 -6.92
N LEU A 20 25.78 31.68 -6.59
CA LEU A 20 26.49 30.43 -6.92
C LEU A 20 26.01 29.28 -6.03
N HIS A 21 25.85 29.51 -4.72
CA HIS A 21 25.36 28.51 -3.78
C HIS A 21 23.92 28.07 -4.11
N ASP A 22 23.04 29.01 -4.46
CA ASP A 22 21.67 28.75 -4.90
C ASP A 22 21.64 27.95 -6.22
N GLN A 23 22.52 28.26 -7.17
CA GLN A 23 22.61 27.50 -8.43
C GLN A 23 23.08 26.06 -8.21
N HIS A 24 24.08 25.85 -7.37
CA HIS A 24 24.54 24.51 -6.99
C HIS A 24 23.47 23.75 -6.20
N ALA A 25 22.73 24.42 -5.31
CA ALA A 25 21.63 23.82 -4.57
C ALA A 25 20.50 23.33 -5.49
N PHE A 26 20.14 24.08 -6.54
CA PHE A 26 19.15 23.62 -7.52
C PHE A 26 19.61 22.40 -8.32
N LEU A 27 20.88 22.35 -8.72
CA LEU A 27 21.43 21.20 -9.44
C LEU A 27 21.49 19.95 -8.55
N ILE A 28 21.91 20.12 -7.30
CA ILE A 28 21.91 19.03 -6.30
C ILE A 28 20.49 18.52 -6.09
N LEU A 29 19.51 19.41 -5.91
CA LEU A 29 18.11 19.03 -5.75
C LEU A 29 17.56 18.29 -6.97
N GLU A 30 17.87 18.74 -8.20
CA GLU A 30 17.47 18.00 -9.41
C GLU A 30 18.03 16.58 -9.45
N GLN A 31 19.30 16.42 -9.05
CA GLN A 31 19.93 15.11 -9.02
C GLN A 31 19.31 14.22 -7.94
N GLN A 32 19.14 14.75 -6.72
CA GLN A 32 18.49 14.04 -5.62
C GLN A 32 17.06 13.61 -5.97
N LEU A 33 16.33 14.44 -6.72
CA LEU A 33 14.98 14.13 -7.17
C LEU A 33 14.96 13.03 -8.23
N ARG A 34 15.93 13.03 -9.16
CA ARG A 34 16.13 11.93 -10.12
C ARG A 34 16.49 10.63 -9.42
N ASP A 35 17.38 10.67 -8.44
CA ASP A 35 17.79 9.49 -7.66
C ASP A 35 16.60 8.95 -6.84
N ALA A 36 15.83 9.83 -6.21
CA ALA A 36 14.62 9.46 -5.48
C ALA A 36 13.55 8.85 -6.39
N ALA A 37 13.37 9.39 -7.60
CA ALA A 37 12.44 8.84 -8.59
C ALA A 37 12.87 7.44 -9.06
N ALA A 38 14.16 7.21 -9.28
CA ALA A 38 14.69 5.89 -9.61
C ALA A 38 14.48 4.87 -8.47
N ALA A 39 14.71 5.27 -7.23
CA ALA A 39 14.45 4.43 -6.06
C ALA A 39 12.95 4.12 -5.88
N LEU A 40 12.07 5.07 -6.18
CA LEU A 40 10.63 4.87 -6.17
C LEU A 40 10.18 3.87 -7.24
N ASP A 41 10.76 3.94 -8.45
CA ASP A 41 10.47 2.99 -9.52
C ASP A 41 10.96 1.57 -9.18
N ASP A 42 12.10 1.42 -8.52
CA ASP A 42 12.54 0.13 -8.00
C ASP A 42 11.59 -0.42 -6.92
N SER A 43 11.13 0.46 -6.03
CA SER A 43 10.13 0.12 -5.01
C SER A 43 8.81 -0.33 -5.65
N ARG A 44 8.36 0.31 -6.74
CA ARG A 44 7.17 -0.11 -7.52
C ARG A 44 7.35 -1.48 -8.14
N ARG A 45 8.54 -1.78 -8.69
CA ARG A 45 8.86 -3.11 -9.25
C ARG A 45 8.84 -4.19 -8.17
N THR A 46 9.39 -3.89 -7.00
CA THR A 46 9.36 -4.77 -5.83
C THR A 46 7.93 -5.03 -5.37
N LEU A 47 7.11 -3.99 -5.25
CA LEU A 47 5.69 -4.12 -4.96
C LEU A 47 4.95 -4.97 -6.00
N ALA A 48 5.21 -4.77 -7.29
CA ALA A 48 4.59 -5.56 -8.35
C ALA A 48 4.94 -7.06 -8.24
N ARG A 49 6.20 -7.37 -7.92
CA ARG A 49 6.64 -8.76 -7.65
C ARG A 49 5.93 -9.34 -6.43
N ALA A 50 5.81 -8.58 -5.34
CA ALA A 50 5.12 -9.01 -4.14
C ALA A 50 3.62 -9.29 -4.40
N ILE A 51 2.93 -8.42 -5.15
CA ILE A 51 1.54 -8.64 -5.57
C ILE A 51 1.41 -9.89 -6.46
N ALA A 52 2.34 -10.10 -7.37
CA ALA A 52 2.34 -11.29 -8.22
C ALA A 52 2.53 -12.58 -7.41
N GLN A 53 3.40 -12.56 -6.40
CA GLN A 53 3.61 -13.66 -5.47
C GLN A 53 2.35 -13.93 -4.64
N GLU A 54 1.76 -12.90 -4.03
CA GLU A 54 0.51 -13.00 -3.27
C GLU A 54 -0.63 -13.64 -4.10
N ALA A 55 -0.74 -13.24 -5.38
CA ALA A 55 -1.71 -13.83 -6.29
C ALA A 55 -1.39 -15.28 -6.68
N ALA A 56 -0.11 -15.65 -6.78
CA ALA A 56 0.31 -17.02 -7.02
C ALA A 56 -0.01 -17.92 -5.82
N ASP A 57 0.31 -17.47 -4.61
CA ASP A 57 0.01 -18.19 -3.37
C ASP A 57 -1.49 -18.35 -3.16
N ALA A 58 -2.29 -17.34 -3.56
CA ALA A 58 -3.74 -17.43 -3.56
C ALA A 58 -4.28 -18.54 -4.46
N ARG A 59 -3.72 -18.68 -5.67
CA ARG A 59 -4.09 -19.78 -6.58
C ARG A 59 -3.64 -21.14 -6.04
N ALA A 60 -2.44 -21.22 -5.46
CA ALA A 60 -1.92 -22.44 -4.87
C ALA A 60 -2.81 -22.93 -3.72
N GLN A 61 -3.24 -22.03 -2.83
CA GLN A 61 -4.17 -22.37 -1.75
C GLN A 61 -5.52 -22.84 -2.28
N GLY A 62 -6.06 -22.19 -3.32
CA GLY A 62 -7.31 -22.62 -3.95
C GLY A 62 -7.21 -24.03 -4.56
N ALA A 63 -6.08 -24.33 -5.22
CA ALA A 63 -5.83 -25.65 -5.77
C ALA A 63 -5.68 -26.72 -4.68
N LEU A 64 -4.98 -26.41 -3.59
CA LEU A 64 -4.80 -27.32 -2.45
C LEU A 64 -6.14 -27.60 -1.75
N ALA A 65 -6.95 -26.57 -1.50
CA ALA A 65 -8.28 -26.70 -0.93
C ALA A 65 -9.21 -27.55 -1.82
N GLY A 66 -9.14 -27.39 -3.14
CA GLY A 66 -9.88 -28.24 -4.07
C GLY A 66 -9.48 -29.71 -3.98
N ARG A 67 -8.17 -30.00 -3.94
CA ARG A 67 -7.66 -31.38 -3.81
C ARG A 67 -8.04 -32.02 -2.47
N LEU A 68 -8.02 -31.25 -1.38
CA LEU A 68 -8.50 -31.70 -0.07
C LEU A 68 -9.96 -32.16 -0.14
N VAL A 69 -10.85 -31.31 -0.63
CA VAL A 69 -12.29 -31.65 -0.76
C VAL A 69 -12.51 -32.88 -1.63
N GLU A 70 -11.78 -32.99 -2.75
CA GLU A 70 -11.88 -34.16 -3.60
C GLU A 70 -11.40 -35.45 -2.90
N LEU A 71 -10.30 -35.38 -2.15
CA LEU A 71 -9.74 -36.55 -1.46
C LEU A 71 -10.62 -36.96 -0.27
N GLU A 72 -11.16 -35.99 0.49
CA GLU A 72 -12.15 -36.22 1.53
C GLU A 72 -13.40 -36.94 0.98
N THR A 73 -13.92 -36.47 -0.15
CA THR A 73 -15.07 -37.10 -0.82
C THR A 73 -14.78 -38.56 -1.16
N ARG A 74 -13.58 -38.86 -1.69
CA ARG A 74 -13.15 -40.22 -2.04
C ARG A 74 -12.90 -41.09 -0.81
N ALA A 75 -12.33 -40.53 0.26
CA ALA A 75 -12.09 -41.22 1.53
C ALA A 75 -13.41 -41.66 2.19
N VAL A 76 -14.41 -40.76 2.20
CA VAL A 76 -15.76 -41.07 2.70
C VAL A 76 -16.42 -42.18 1.87
N ALA A 77 -16.27 -42.15 0.54
CA ALA A 77 -16.79 -43.21 -0.33
C ALA A 77 -16.08 -44.56 -0.08
N ALA A 78 -14.78 -44.56 0.21
CA ALA A 78 -14.03 -45.78 0.56
C ALA A 78 -14.51 -46.38 1.88
N LEU A 79 -14.73 -45.55 2.91
CA LEU A 79 -15.34 -45.99 4.19
C LEU A 79 -16.72 -46.60 3.98
N ALA A 80 -17.58 -45.93 3.21
CA ALA A 80 -18.92 -46.44 2.88
C ALA A 80 -18.87 -47.77 2.11
N GLY A 81 -17.80 -47.99 1.33
CA GLY A 81 -17.53 -49.23 0.61
C GLY A 81 -16.80 -50.31 1.43
N GLY A 82 -16.55 -50.09 2.73
CA GLY A 82 -15.84 -51.03 3.61
C GLY A 82 -14.34 -51.16 3.33
N ARG A 83 -13.75 -50.22 2.57
CA ARG A 83 -12.32 -50.16 2.25
C ARG A 83 -11.60 -49.25 3.25
N GLU A 84 -11.52 -49.71 4.50
CA GLU A 84 -10.83 -48.98 5.59
C GLU A 84 -9.34 -48.79 5.32
N ASP A 85 -8.71 -49.71 4.58
CA ASP A 85 -7.33 -49.61 4.10
C ASP A 85 -7.10 -48.33 3.28
N LEU A 86 -7.92 -48.11 2.26
CA LEU A 86 -7.82 -46.94 1.39
C LEU A 86 -8.23 -45.65 2.10
N ALA A 87 -9.17 -45.73 3.04
CA ALA A 87 -9.59 -44.58 3.84
C ALA A 87 -8.49 -44.13 4.80
N ALA A 88 -7.74 -45.06 5.40
CA ALA A 88 -6.61 -44.75 6.26
C ALA A 88 -5.48 -44.06 5.47
N GLU A 89 -5.11 -44.58 4.29
CA GLU A 89 -4.13 -43.93 3.40
C GLU A 89 -4.60 -42.52 2.97
N ALA A 90 -5.88 -42.35 2.65
CA ALA A 90 -6.42 -41.05 2.30
C ALA A 90 -6.40 -40.08 3.49
N ALA A 91 -6.65 -40.55 4.71
CA ALA A 91 -6.59 -39.74 5.92
C ALA A 91 -5.18 -39.24 6.23
N GLU A 92 -4.15 -40.10 6.04
CA GLU A 92 -2.74 -39.69 6.15
C GLU A 92 -2.40 -38.59 5.13
N ALA A 93 -2.78 -38.79 3.86
CA ALA A 93 -2.56 -37.79 2.83
C ALA A 93 -3.32 -36.47 3.07
N ILE A 94 -4.55 -36.52 3.61
CA ILE A 94 -5.31 -35.33 4.01
C ILE A 94 -4.58 -34.59 5.14
N ALA A 95 -4.06 -35.31 6.14
CA ALA A 95 -3.33 -34.70 7.25
C ALA A 95 -2.08 -33.94 6.76
N GLU A 96 -1.29 -34.53 5.87
CA GLU A 96 -0.15 -33.85 5.24
C GLU A 96 -0.59 -32.60 4.46
N MET A 97 -1.65 -32.71 3.65
CA MET A 97 -2.19 -31.57 2.89
C MET A 97 -2.74 -30.45 3.78
N GLU A 98 -3.32 -30.78 4.93
CA GLU A 98 -3.77 -29.80 5.91
C GLU A 98 -2.60 -29.05 6.58
N GLU A 99 -1.51 -29.76 6.89
CA GLU A 99 -0.29 -29.14 7.41
C GLU A 99 0.31 -28.17 6.39
N ASP A 100 0.41 -28.57 5.13
CA ASP A 100 0.83 -27.71 4.02
C ASP A 100 -0.09 -26.49 3.87
N ALA A 101 -1.41 -26.67 3.99
CA ALA A 101 -2.38 -25.59 3.90
C ALA A 101 -2.19 -24.57 5.02
N ARG A 102 -1.97 -25.02 6.26
CA ARG A 102 -1.71 -24.15 7.41
C ARG A 102 -0.39 -23.38 7.26
N ALA A 103 0.66 -24.05 6.77
CA ALA A 103 1.95 -23.40 6.51
C ALA A 103 1.84 -22.32 5.41
N LEU A 104 1.10 -22.61 4.34
CA LEU A 104 0.83 -21.65 3.28
C LEU A 104 -0.01 -20.46 3.77
N GLU A 105 -1.03 -20.69 4.59
CA GLU A 105 -1.86 -19.64 5.17
C GLU A 105 -1.04 -18.67 6.04
N ALA A 106 -0.16 -19.19 6.89
CA ALA A 106 0.74 -18.37 7.72
C ALA A 106 1.68 -17.50 6.86
N THR A 107 2.24 -18.08 5.79
CA THR A 107 3.13 -17.36 4.85
C THR A 107 2.37 -16.27 4.10
N ARG A 108 1.14 -16.55 3.65
CA ARG A 108 0.28 -15.58 2.95
C ARG A 108 -0.12 -14.41 3.84
N ALA A 109 -0.42 -14.65 5.12
CA ALA A 109 -0.74 -13.59 6.05
C ALA A 109 0.41 -12.59 6.17
N ALA A 110 1.64 -13.07 6.32
CA ALA A 110 2.84 -12.24 6.36
C ALA A 110 3.05 -11.47 5.03
N CYS A 111 2.91 -12.15 3.89
CA CYS A 111 3.04 -11.52 2.57
C CYS A 111 2.02 -10.40 2.35
N SER A 112 0.77 -10.58 2.77
CA SER A 112 -0.27 -9.54 2.64
C SER A 112 0.06 -8.27 3.44
N ALA A 113 0.64 -8.43 4.63
CA ALA A 113 1.07 -7.32 5.47
C ALA A 113 2.22 -6.54 4.82
N GLU A 114 3.18 -7.26 4.23
CA GLU A 114 4.29 -6.66 3.48
C GLU A 114 3.79 -5.92 2.23
N VAL A 115 2.88 -6.51 1.45
CA VAL A 115 2.27 -5.86 0.28
C VAL A 115 1.54 -4.57 0.70
N ALA A 116 0.79 -4.61 1.80
CA ALA A 116 0.10 -3.43 2.32
C ALA A 116 1.09 -2.33 2.75
N ALA A 117 2.19 -2.70 3.42
CA ALA A 117 3.25 -1.77 3.80
C ALA A 117 3.94 -1.15 2.58
N LEU A 118 4.32 -1.97 1.59
CA LEU A 118 4.93 -1.51 0.34
C LEU A 118 4.00 -0.56 -0.45
N ARG A 119 2.70 -0.87 -0.51
CA ARG A 119 1.70 0.01 -1.13
C ARG A 119 1.66 1.38 -0.46
N ARG A 120 1.67 1.43 0.87
CA ARG A 120 1.68 2.70 1.63
C ARG A 120 2.97 3.48 1.38
N ALA A 121 4.14 2.81 1.44
CA ALA A 121 5.43 3.43 1.20
C ALA A 121 5.56 4.01 -0.21
N VAL A 122 5.14 3.26 -1.25
CA VAL A 122 5.16 3.73 -2.64
C VAL A 122 4.23 4.93 -2.84
N ARG A 123 3.03 4.92 -2.26
CA ARG A 123 2.11 6.07 -2.34
C ARG A 123 2.70 7.30 -1.65
N GLN A 124 3.22 7.13 -0.43
CA GLN A 124 3.84 8.22 0.32
C GLN A 124 5.05 8.80 -0.42
N GLY A 125 5.96 7.95 -0.91
CA GLY A 125 7.11 8.39 -1.70
C GLY A 125 6.71 9.12 -2.97
N SER A 126 5.68 8.62 -3.67
CA SER A 126 5.14 9.30 -4.87
C SER A 126 4.62 10.71 -4.55
N ARG A 127 3.88 10.88 -3.44
CA ARG A 127 3.38 12.18 -2.99
C ARG A 127 4.52 13.13 -2.65
N GLN A 128 5.52 12.66 -1.89
CA GLN A 128 6.68 13.47 -1.49
C GLN A 128 7.50 13.95 -2.69
N ILE A 129 7.76 13.07 -3.68
CA ILE A 129 8.47 13.46 -4.91
C ILE A 129 7.69 14.53 -5.68
N ALA A 130 6.38 14.36 -5.85
CA ALA A 130 5.53 15.35 -6.52
C ALA A 130 5.53 16.70 -5.78
N GLU A 131 5.49 16.70 -4.44
CA GLU A 131 5.62 17.91 -3.61
C GLU A 131 6.96 18.62 -3.83
N LEU A 132 8.06 17.87 -3.86
CA LEU A 132 9.40 18.42 -4.10
C LEU A 132 9.54 19.01 -5.52
N GLU A 133 9.03 18.33 -6.55
CA GLU A 133 8.99 18.83 -7.94
C GLU A 133 8.21 20.13 -8.05
N ARG A 134 7.06 20.23 -7.35
CA ARG A 134 6.27 21.47 -7.28
C ARG A 134 7.03 22.58 -6.59
N GLY A 135 7.61 22.31 -5.41
CA GLY A 135 8.41 23.27 -4.66
C GLY A 135 9.57 23.80 -5.48
N GLN A 136 10.25 22.93 -6.22
CA GLN A 136 11.33 23.30 -7.13
C GLN A 136 10.86 24.22 -8.26
N ARG A 137 9.74 23.92 -8.93
CA ARG A 137 9.17 24.78 -10.00
C ARG A 137 8.85 26.18 -9.47
N MET A 138 8.26 26.27 -8.28
CA MET A 138 7.95 27.56 -7.65
C MET A 138 9.20 28.34 -7.25
N ALA A 139 10.19 27.66 -6.64
CA ALA A 139 11.44 28.27 -6.25
C ALA A 139 12.17 28.85 -7.47
N ARG A 140 12.18 28.13 -8.61
CA ARG A 140 12.71 28.64 -9.89
C ARG A 140 11.97 29.86 -10.43
N ALA A 141 10.64 29.85 -10.39
CA ALA A 141 9.85 30.99 -10.84
C ALA A 141 10.07 32.23 -9.94
N ALA A 142 10.13 32.03 -8.62
CA ALA A 142 10.46 33.09 -7.66
C ALA A 142 11.87 33.65 -7.88
N GLU A 143 12.84 32.76 -8.15
CA GLU A 143 14.22 33.12 -8.48
C GLU A 143 14.31 33.98 -9.73
N ALA A 144 13.61 33.59 -10.79
CA ALA A 144 13.55 34.36 -12.02
C ALA A 144 13.01 35.79 -11.76
N VAL A 145 11.91 35.91 -11.01
CA VAL A 145 11.36 37.23 -10.63
C VAL A 145 12.34 38.04 -9.80
N ARG A 146 13.04 37.41 -8.84
CA ARG A 146 14.07 38.06 -8.01
C ARG A 146 15.21 38.63 -8.87
N ARG A 147 15.73 37.84 -9.81
CA ARG A 147 16.78 38.26 -10.75
C ARG A 147 16.33 39.40 -11.66
N LEU A 148 15.10 39.36 -12.19
CA LEU A 148 14.55 40.45 -12.98
C LEU A 148 14.45 41.76 -12.18
N ARG A 149 14.01 41.70 -10.91
CA ARG A 149 13.95 42.87 -10.03
C ARG A 149 15.34 43.46 -9.76
N ALA A 150 16.34 42.60 -9.52
CA ALA A 150 17.71 43.04 -9.30
C ALA A 150 18.28 43.80 -10.52
N ARG A 151 18.06 43.30 -11.75
CA ARG A 151 18.48 43.98 -12.99
C ARG A 151 17.77 45.31 -13.22
N ARG A 152 16.50 45.43 -12.83
CA ARG A 152 15.75 46.70 -12.90
C ARG A 152 16.35 47.76 -11.96
N GLY A 153 16.75 47.38 -10.75
CA GLY A 153 17.43 48.27 -9.81
C GLY A 153 18.80 48.77 -10.33
N GLN A 154 19.38 48.09 -11.32
CA GLN A 154 20.62 48.44 -12.00
C GLN A 154 20.39 49.20 -13.34
N GLY A 155 19.16 49.61 -13.64
CA GLY A 155 18.82 50.38 -14.85
C GLY A 155 18.70 49.57 -16.14
N ALA A 156 18.81 48.24 -16.09
CA ALA A 156 18.87 47.35 -17.27
C ALA A 156 17.63 46.44 -17.45
N GLY A 157 16.56 46.63 -16.67
CA GLY A 157 15.41 45.71 -16.63
C GLY A 157 14.13 46.24 -17.29
N SER A 158 13.57 45.48 -18.25
CA SER A 158 12.29 45.79 -18.90
C SER A 158 11.08 45.60 -17.94
N PRO A 159 10.19 46.60 -17.78
CA PRO A 159 8.97 46.47 -16.98
C PRO A 159 8.03 45.36 -17.48
N ALA A 160 7.96 45.15 -18.80
CA ALA A 160 7.08 44.15 -19.41
C ALA A 160 7.50 42.72 -19.02
N ALA A 161 8.81 42.42 -19.09
CA ALA A 161 9.34 41.11 -18.72
C ALA A 161 9.09 40.76 -17.24
N LEU A 162 9.15 41.77 -16.36
CA LEU A 162 8.84 41.58 -14.94
C LEU A 162 7.34 41.28 -14.72
N ALA A 163 6.46 41.99 -15.43
CA ALA A 163 5.01 41.76 -15.34
C ALA A 163 4.63 40.35 -15.83
N GLU A 164 5.23 39.90 -16.93
CA GLU A 164 5.03 38.55 -17.47
C GLU A 164 5.53 37.47 -16.49
N ALA A 165 6.73 37.62 -15.93
CA ALA A 165 7.24 36.67 -14.94
C ALA A 165 6.36 36.60 -13.68
N GLN A 166 5.80 37.72 -13.23
CA GLN A 166 4.85 37.75 -12.11
C GLN A 166 3.53 37.06 -12.47
N ALA A 167 3.02 37.24 -13.70
CA ALA A 167 1.84 36.54 -14.18
C ALA A 167 2.08 35.01 -14.21
N THR A 168 3.23 34.56 -14.70
CA THR A 168 3.63 33.14 -14.67
C THR A 168 3.68 32.61 -13.25
N LEU A 169 4.31 33.32 -12.31
CA LEU A 169 4.35 32.90 -10.90
C LEU A 169 2.95 32.81 -10.27
N ARG A 170 2.03 33.72 -10.62
CA ARG A 170 0.62 33.64 -10.16
C ARG A 170 -0.06 32.38 -10.69
N ARG A 171 0.04 32.11 -11.99
CA ARG A 171 -0.52 30.90 -12.61
C ARG A 171 0.02 29.62 -11.98
N LEU A 172 1.32 29.56 -11.67
CA LEU A 172 1.91 28.39 -10.99
C LEU A 172 1.33 28.18 -9.60
N ARG A 173 1.08 29.25 -8.83
CA ARG A 173 0.45 29.17 -7.50
C ARG A 173 -1.00 28.74 -7.57
N GLU A 174 -1.75 29.26 -8.54
CA GLU A 174 -3.14 28.86 -8.78
C GLU A 174 -3.22 27.37 -9.14
N ALA A 175 -2.34 26.89 -10.02
CA ALA A 175 -2.25 25.46 -10.34
C ALA A 175 -1.93 24.60 -9.11
N GLN A 176 -1.01 25.06 -8.24
CA GLN A 176 -0.70 24.35 -6.99
C GLN A 176 -1.90 24.27 -6.04
N ALA A 177 -2.67 25.34 -5.91
CA ALA A 177 -3.87 25.35 -5.08
C ALA A 177 -4.94 24.38 -5.62
N ALA A 178 -5.11 24.32 -6.94
CA ALA A 178 -6.02 23.39 -7.59
C ALA A 178 -5.59 21.92 -7.40
N GLU A 179 -4.30 21.61 -7.58
CA GLU A 179 -3.77 20.27 -7.33
C GLU A 179 -3.90 19.87 -5.86
N ALA A 180 -3.61 20.76 -4.91
CA ALA A 180 -3.76 20.48 -3.47
C ALA A 180 -5.21 20.14 -3.10
N ALA A 181 -6.18 20.86 -3.67
CA ALA A 181 -7.60 20.56 -3.49
C ALA A 181 -7.98 19.20 -4.11
N SER A 182 -7.38 18.84 -5.25
CA SER A 182 -7.57 17.51 -5.85
C SER A 182 -6.96 16.39 -4.99
N ASP A 183 -5.78 16.60 -4.42
CA ASP A 183 -5.11 15.64 -3.53
C ASP A 183 -5.93 15.43 -2.24
N GLU A 184 -6.49 16.51 -1.67
CA GLU A 184 -7.41 16.45 -0.53
C GLU A 184 -8.70 15.66 -0.87
N ALA A 185 -9.30 15.94 -2.03
CA ALA A 185 -10.47 15.19 -2.50
C ALA A 185 -10.18 13.70 -2.69
N LEU A 186 -9.02 13.35 -3.26
CA LEU A 186 -8.59 11.96 -3.42
C LEU A 186 -8.38 11.28 -2.06
N ALA A 187 -7.79 11.97 -1.08
CA ALA A 187 -7.62 11.44 0.27
C ALA A 187 -8.97 11.14 0.95
N ILE A 188 -9.98 12.01 0.75
CA ILE A 188 -11.34 11.80 1.23
C ILE A 188 -11.97 10.56 0.56
N ILE A 189 -11.81 10.40 -0.75
CA ILE A 189 -12.33 9.23 -1.49
C ILE A 189 -11.65 7.94 -1.05
N GLU A 190 -10.32 7.93 -0.88
CA GLU A 190 -9.58 6.78 -0.38
C GLU A 190 -10.02 6.38 1.04
N ALA A 191 -10.27 7.36 1.91
CA ALA A 191 -10.81 7.13 3.25
C ALA A 191 -12.29 6.70 3.27
N ALA A 192 -12.98 6.82 2.14
CA ALA A 192 -14.36 6.37 1.93
C ALA A 192 -14.43 5.06 1.13
N ALA A 193 -13.30 4.46 0.75
CA ALA A 193 -13.26 3.26 -0.06
C ALA A 193 -13.92 2.06 0.64
N PRO A 194 -14.49 1.10 -0.10
CA PRO A 194 -15.33 0.02 0.42
C PRO A 194 -14.69 -0.79 1.56
N ASP A 195 -13.40 -1.05 1.51
CA ASP A 195 -12.70 -1.83 2.54
C ASP A 195 -12.63 -1.07 3.87
N SER A 196 -12.40 0.25 3.83
CA SER A 196 -12.42 1.13 5.01
C SER A 196 -13.84 1.38 5.52
N LEU A 197 -14.84 1.34 4.64
CA LEU A 197 -16.24 1.44 4.99
C LEU A 197 -16.74 0.15 5.64
N CYS A 198 -16.38 -1.02 5.11
CA CYS A 198 -16.66 -2.32 5.71
C CYS A 198 -16.01 -2.45 7.09
N GLU A 199 -14.74 -2.06 7.26
CA GLU A 199 -14.09 -2.05 8.58
C GLU A 199 -14.82 -1.14 9.58
N ARG A 200 -15.25 0.06 9.15
CA ARG A 200 -16.02 0.99 9.99
C ARG A 200 -17.44 0.51 10.30
N LEU A 201 -18.10 -0.16 9.35
CA LEU A 201 -19.43 -0.75 9.54
C LEU A 201 -19.35 -1.94 10.49
N GLU A 202 -18.32 -2.78 10.37
CA GLU A 202 -18.04 -3.88 11.31
C GLU A 202 -17.71 -3.37 12.71
N GLU A 203 -16.87 -2.32 12.85
CA GLU A 203 -16.60 -1.64 14.14
C GLU A 203 -17.87 -1.04 14.76
N ALA A 204 -18.76 -0.49 13.92
CA ALA A 204 -20.06 0.01 14.34
C ALA A 204 -21.10 -1.10 14.59
N GLY A 205 -20.75 -2.38 14.38
CA GLY A 205 -21.60 -3.53 14.66
C GLY A 205 -22.63 -3.87 13.57
N PHE A 206 -22.48 -3.31 12.36
CA PHE A 206 -23.36 -3.56 11.22
C PHE A 206 -22.71 -4.49 10.19
N GLY A 207 -23.31 -5.67 10.00
CA GLY A 207 -22.85 -6.69 9.06
C GLY A 207 -22.12 -7.87 9.71
N PRO A 208 -21.96 -9.00 9.00
CA PRO A 208 -21.21 -10.15 9.51
C PRO A 208 -19.73 -9.78 9.64
N ARG A 209 -19.14 -10.00 10.83
CA ARG A 209 -17.72 -9.74 11.07
C ARG A 209 -16.87 -10.63 10.17
N THR A 210 -15.98 -10.03 9.38
CA THR A 210 -15.09 -10.79 8.48
C THR A 210 -13.92 -11.44 9.22
N ARG A 211 -13.65 -11.04 10.48
CA ARG A 211 -12.67 -11.71 11.37
C ARG A 211 -13.36 -12.58 12.42
N PRO A 212 -12.97 -13.86 12.59
CA PRO A 212 -13.58 -14.73 13.59
C PRO A 212 -13.28 -14.21 15.00
N SER A 213 -14.32 -14.05 15.82
CA SER A 213 -14.17 -13.72 17.24
C SER A 213 -14.10 -15.02 18.06
N ALA A 214 -13.46 -14.98 19.23
CA ALA A 214 -13.36 -16.15 20.10
C ALA A 214 -14.74 -16.78 20.44
N GLY A 215 -15.80 -15.96 20.49
CA GLY A 215 -17.18 -16.42 20.66
C GLY A 215 -17.72 -17.21 19.47
N SER A 216 -17.52 -16.73 18.23
CA SER A 216 -17.99 -17.42 17.02
C SER A 216 -17.22 -18.72 16.77
N VAL A 217 -15.96 -18.78 17.18
CA VAL A 217 -15.16 -20.01 17.16
C VAL A 217 -15.68 -21.02 18.18
N MET A 218 -16.02 -20.59 19.40
CA MET A 218 -16.59 -21.46 20.44
C MET A 218 -17.98 -22.00 20.08
N GLU A 219 -18.82 -21.22 19.40
CA GLU A 219 -20.12 -21.69 18.92
C GLU A 219 -19.99 -22.74 17.81
N ARG A 220 -19.08 -22.52 16.85
CA ARG A 220 -18.79 -23.50 15.80
C ARG A 220 -18.28 -24.82 16.36
N LEU A 221 -17.38 -24.77 17.34
CA LEU A 221 -16.84 -25.96 18.01
C LEU A 221 -17.92 -26.71 18.81
N ARG A 222 -18.85 -26.00 19.47
CA ARG A 222 -19.99 -26.62 20.17
C ARG A 222 -20.97 -27.30 19.20
N ALA A 223 -21.25 -26.68 18.06
CA ALA A 223 -22.13 -27.26 17.05
C ALA A 223 -21.54 -28.53 16.43
N GLN A 224 -20.23 -28.56 16.17
CA GLN A 224 -19.54 -29.76 15.70
C GLN A 224 -19.51 -30.88 16.74
N ALA A 225 -19.29 -30.57 18.02
CA ALA A 225 -19.33 -31.55 19.10
C ALA A 225 -20.73 -32.17 19.29
N GLN A 226 -21.79 -31.35 19.20
CA GLN A 226 -23.18 -31.83 19.32
C GLN A 226 -23.58 -32.72 18.14
N ALA A 227 -23.18 -32.37 16.92
CA ALA A 227 -23.43 -33.19 15.73
C ALA A 227 -22.77 -34.57 15.83
N GLN A 228 -21.55 -34.63 16.39
CA GLN A 228 -20.86 -35.90 16.66
C GLN A 228 -21.54 -36.70 17.77
N GLU A 229 -21.93 -36.10 18.88
CA GLU A 229 -22.65 -36.80 19.96
C GLU A 229 -23.98 -37.41 19.48
N THR A 230 -24.72 -36.69 18.62
CA THR A 230 -25.96 -37.23 18.03
C THR A 230 -25.69 -38.37 17.06
N ALA A 231 -24.59 -38.33 16.32
CA ALA A 231 -24.18 -39.40 15.42
C ALA A 231 -23.76 -40.65 16.21
N THR A 232 -23.02 -40.50 17.30
CA THR A 232 -22.59 -41.63 18.15
C THR A 232 -23.74 -42.29 18.92
N ARG A 233 -24.72 -41.50 19.39
CA ARG A 233 -25.90 -42.06 20.06
C ARG A 233 -26.85 -42.77 19.10
N ALA A 234 -26.93 -42.31 17.84
CA ALA A 234 -27.69 -42.99 16.81
C ALA A 234 -27.09 -44.36 16.48
N THR A 235 -25.75 -44.44 16.36
CA THR A 235 -25.06 -45.71 16.08
C THR A 235 -25.11 -46.70 17.24
N GLU A 236 -25.03 -46.24 18.50
CA GLU A 236 -25.18 -47.11 19.69
C GLU A 236 -26.62 -47.65 19.87
N ALA A 237 -27.62 -46.86 19.49
CA ALA A 237 -29.03 -47.28 19.54
C ALA A 237 -29.34 -48.34 18.47
N GLU A 238 -28.78 -48.19 17.27
CA GLU A 238 -28.89 -49.19 16.20
C GLU A 238 -28.16 -50.49 16.54
N ALA A 239 -26.98 -50.41 17.16
CA ALA A 239 -26.24 -51.60 17.61
C ALA A 239 -26.96 -52.39 18.72
N ARG A 240 -27.68 -51.71 19.62
CA ARG A 240 -28.50 -52.36 20.66
C ARG A 240 -29.78 -52.98 20.11
N ALA A 241 -30.37 -52.40 19.08
CA ALA A 241 -31.56 -52.95 18.42
C ALA A 241 -31.24 -54.21 17.59
N ALA A 242 -30.01 -54.34 17.08
CA ALA A 242 -29.56 -55.51 16.33
C ALA A 242 -29.13 -56.71 17.20
N ALA A 243 -28.95 -56.51 18.51
CA ALA A 243 -28.52 -57.53 19.47
C ALA A 243 -29.66 -58.12 20.32
N ALA A 244 -30.90 -57.68 20.11
CA ALA A 244 -32.13 -58.13 20.79
C ALA A 244 -33.03 -58.90 19.83
#